data_AF-A0AAW9LGS7-F1
#
_entry.id   AF-A0AAW9LGS7-F1
#
_cell.length_a   1.000
_cell.length_b   1.000
_cell.length_c   1.000
_cell.angle_alpha   90.00
_cell.angle_beta   90.00
_cell.angle_gamma   90.00
#
_symmetry.space_group_name_H-M   'P 1'
#
loop_
_entity.id
_entity.type
_entity.pdbx_description
1 polymer ?
#
loop_
_entity_poly.entity_id
_entity_poly.type
_entity_poly.pdbx_seq_one_letter_code
_entity_poly.pdbx_strand_id
1 'polypeptide(L)' 'MPDTASTDGPSSFDDPFSEDDVEQRIYGTILQTREPTTASAIAERAECDPKTARKYLSWFGELGIVIRHDGHPATY' A
#
# COMPACT_ATOMS: atom_id res chain seq x y z
N MET A 1 2.34 -22.08 -45.92
CA MET A 1 1.88 -21.97 -44.52
C MET A 1 3.10 -22.15 -43.64
N PRO A 2 3.61 -21.14 -42.93
CA PRO A 2 4.62 -21.35 -41.89
C PRO A 2 3.94 -21.53 -40.53
N ASP A 3 4.30 -22.61 -39.83
CA ASP A 3 4.00 -22.84 -38.42
C ASP A 3 4.66 -21.75 -37.58
N THR A 4 3.87 -20.90 -36.93
CA THR A 4 4.37 -19.91 -35.96
C THR A 4 4.32 -20.48 -34.56
N ALA A 5 5.48 -20.99 -34.13
CA ALA A 5 6.07 -20.99 -32.81
C ALA A 5 5.13 -21.03 -31.58
N SER A 6 5.22 -22.12 -30.81
CA SER A 6 4.85 -22.11 -29.39
C SER A 6 5.65 -21.03 -28.67
N THR A 7 4.95 -20.04 -28.12
CA THR A 7 5.51 -19.01 -27.23
C THR A 7 5.75 -19.62 -25.85
N ASP A 8 6.75 -20.49 -25.72
CA ASP A 8 7.24 -20.94 -24.41
C ASP A 8 8.26 -19.91 -23.90
N GLY A 9 7.74 -18.71 -23.59
CA GLY A 9 8.50 -17.67 -22.91
C GLY A 9 8.48 -17.89 -21.40
N PRO A 10 9.47 -17.39 -20.64
CA PRO A 10 9.42 -17.43 -19.18
C PRO A 10 8.11 -16.81 -18.68
N SER A 11 7.57 -17.35 -17.58
CA SER A 11 6.35 -16.83 -16.95
C SER A 11 6.42 -15.31 -16.85
N SER A 12 5.32 -14.63 -17.19
CA SER A 12 5.24 -13.18 -16.99
C SER A 12 5.64 -12.87 -15.56
N PHE A 13 6.52 -11.88 -15.37
CA PHE A 13 6.77 -11.38 -14.02
C PHE A 13 5.43 -10.94 -13.44
N ASP A 14 5.08 -11.46 -12.26
CA ASP A 14 4.01 -10.87 -11.46
C ASP A 14 4.38 -9.40 -11.26
N ASP A 15 3.45 -8.49 -11.55
CA ASP A 15 3.64 -7.07 -11.25
C ASP A 15 3.63 -6.91 -9.73
N PRO A 16 4.79 -6.67 -9.08
CA PRO A 16 4.85 -6.58 -7.62
C PRO A 16 4.15 -5.31 -7.10
N PHE A 17 3.71 -4.44 -8.00
CA PHE A 17 3.03 -3.19 -7.71
C PHE A 17 1.62 -3.16 -8.30
N SER A 18 1.03 -4.34 -8.59
CA SER A 18 -0.36 -4.38 -9.06
C SER A 18 -1.23 -3.59 -8.10
N GLU A 19 -2.07 -2.72 -8.66
CA GLU A 19 -2.86 -1.76 -7.89
C GLU A 19 -3.78 -2.44 -6.88
N ASP A 20 -4.00 -3.75 -6.96
CA ASP A 20 -4.79 -4.56 -6.04
C ASP A 20 -4.14 -4.73 -4.64
N ASP A 21 -2.83 -4.53 -4.50
CA ASP A 21 -2.17 -4.66 -3.19
C ASP A 21 -2.40 -3.44 -2.31
N VAL A 22 -3.35 -3.58 -1.39
CA VAL A 22 -3.72 -2.56 -0.40
C VAL A 22 -2.52 -2.10 0.45
N GLU A 23 -1.54 -2.97 0.71
CA GLU A 23 -0.33 -2.61 1.46
C GLU A 23 0.46 -1.55 0.70
N GLN A 24 0.71 -1.78 -0.59
CA GLN A 24 1.46 -0.87 -1.45
C GLN A 24 0.72 0.46 -1.64
N ARG A 25 -0.61 0.44 -1.76
CA ARG A 25 -1.40 1.69 -1.83
C ARG A 25 -1.29 2.52 -0.55
N ILE A 26 -1.34 1.87 0.61
CA ILE A 26 -1.15 2.55 1.90
C ILE A 26 0.28 3.10 2.00
N TYR A 27 1.29 2.31 1.64
CA TYR A 27 2.68 2.73 1.65
C TYR A 27 2.92 3.95 0.74
N GLY A 28 2.42 3.90 -0.50
CA GLY A 28 2.48 5.03 -1.43
C GLY A 28 1.78 6.28 -0.89
N THR A 29 0.64 6.11 -0.21
CA THR A 29 -0.11 7.21 0.42
C THR A 29 0.69 7.85 1.56
N ILE A 30 1.35 7.05 2.39
CA ILE A 30 2.20 7.52 3.49
C ILE A 30 3.37 8.35 2.93
N LEU A 31 4.08 7.85 1.91
CA LEU A 31 5.22 8.56 1.32
C LEU A 31 4.86 9.91 0.69
N GLN A 32 3.60 10.07 0.27
CA GLN A 32 3.09 11.33 -0.29
C GLN A 32 2.54 12.29 0.78
N THR A 33 2.34 11.81 2.01
CA THR A 33 1.75 12.58 3.10
C THR A 33 2.81 13.48 3.74
N ARG A 34 2.52 14.79 3.82
CA ARG A 34 3.46 15.82 4.32
C ARG A 34 3.16 16.32 5.73
N GLU A 35 2.02 15.92 6.29
CA GLU A 35 1.52 16.35 7.58
C GLU A 35 0.93 15.15 8.33
N PRO A 36 1.03 15.09 9.67
CA PRO A 36 0.47 13.98 10.44
C PRO A 36 -0.99 13.72 10.09
N THR A 37 -1.29 12.53 9.56
CA THR A 37 -2.60 12.23 8.96
C THR A 37 -3.29 11.09 9.69
N THR A 38 -4.62 11.19 9.83
CA THR A 38 -5.40 10.15 10.51
C THR A 38 -5.45 8.87 9.67
N ALA A 39 -5.53 7.71 10.33
CA ALA A 39 -5.70 6.44 9.63
C ALA A 39 -6.93 6.40 8.70
N SER A 40 -8.01 7.11 9.05
CA SER A 40 -9.20 7.19 8.20
C SER A 40 -8.93 7.96 6.90
N ALA A 41 -8.22 9.10 6.97
CA ALA A 41 -7.87 9.87 5.78
C ALA A 41 -6.85 9.14 4.88
N ILE A 42 -5.93 8.38 5.47
CA ILE A 42 -5.05 7.48 4.71
C ILE A 42 -5.85 6.38 4.02
N ALA A 43 -6.83 5.78 4.72
CA ALA A 43 -7.69 4.74 4.16
C ALA A 43 -8.51 5.23 2.97
N GLU A 44 -9.03 6.47 3.03
CA GLU A 44 -9.74 7.10 1.91
C GLU A 44 -8.84 7.26 0.68
N ARG A 45 -7.61 7.72 0.86
CA ARG A 45 -6.64 7.88 -0.24
C ARG A 45 -6.12 6.55 -0.80
N ALA A 46 -5.99 5.54 0.05
CA ALA A 46 -5.54 4.21 -0.33
C ALA A 46 -6.70 3.29 -0.80
N GLU A 47 -7.92 3.82 -0.88
CA GLU A 47 -9.13 3.08 -1.27
C GLU A 47 -9.28 1.76 -0.49
N CYS A 48 -9.22 1.84 0.83
CA CYS A 48 -9.36 0.71 1.73
C CYS A 48 -10.21 1.04 2.95
N ASP A 49 -10.56 0.03 3.75
CA ASP A 49 -11.27 0.28 4.99
C ASP A 49 -10.32 0.81 6.09
N PRO A 50 -10.81 1.66 7.02
CA PRO A 50 -9.99 2.21 8.09
C PRO A 50 -9.39 1.16 9.05
N LYS A 51 -9.95 -0.05 9.16
CA LYS A 51 -9.40 -1.10 10.03
C LYS A 51 -8.14 -1.70 9.39
N THR A 52 -8.17 -1.93 8.08
CA THR A 52 -7.01 -2.36 7.29
C THR A 52 -5.91 -1.31 7.31
N ALA A 53 -6.24 -0.03 7.12
CA ALA A 53 -5.25 1.04 7.25
C ALA A 53 -4.57 1.05 8.63
N ARG A 54 -5.33 0.94 9.73
CA ARG A 54 -4.76 0.90 11.09
C ARG A 54 -3.83 -0.30 11.30
N LYS A 55 -4.16 -1.47 10.76
CA LYS A 55 -3.31 -2.66 10.84
C LYS A 55 -1.94 -2.40 10.20
N TYR A 56 -1.93 -1.90 8.96
CA TYR A 56 -0.69 -1.61 8.25
C TYR A 56 0.08 -0.44 8.85
N LEU A 57 -0.59 0.63 9.29
CA LEU A 57 0.06 1.76 9.95
C LEU A 57 0.71 1.36 11.29
N SER A 58 0.11 0.44 12.05
CA SER A 58 0.74 -0.13 13.25
C SER A 58 2.02 -0.88 12.88
N TRP A 59 1.95 -1.76 11.89
CA TRP A 59 3.10 -2.52 11.42
C TRP A 59 4.21 -1.62 10.83
N PHE A 60 3.85 -0.61 10.04
CA PHE A 60 4.80 0.39 9.56
C PHE A 60 5.42 1.22 10.71
N GLY A 61 4.69 1.43 11.80
CA GLY A 61 5.24 2.03 13.03
C GLY A 61 6.28 1.13 13.69
N GLU A 62 6.05 -0.18 13.72
CA GLU A 62 7.02 -1.17 14.22
C GLU A 62 8.28 -1.23 13.34
N LEU A 63 8.15 -1.02 12.03
CA LEU A 63 9.27 -0.94 11.09
C LEU A 63 10.00 0.41 11.10
N GLY A 64 9.44 1.44 11.75
CA GLY A 64 9.99 2.80 11.77
C GLY A 64 9.74 3.62 10.50
N ILE A 65 8.78 3.20 9.65
CA ILE A 65 8.38 3.91 8.43
C ILE A 65 7.45 5.09 8.75
N VAL A 66 6.61 4.95 9.78
CA VAL A 66 5.73 6.01 10.28
C VAL A 66 5.94 6.23 11.78
N ILE A 67 5.58 7.41 12.26
CA ILE A 67 5.60 7.73 13.69
C ILE A 67 4.16 7.97 14.13
N ARG A 68 3.67 7.12 15.04
CA ARG A 68 2.34 7.31 15.61
C ARG A 68 2.36 8.46 16.61
N HIS A 69 1.47 9.42 16.43
CA HIS A 69 1.22 10.51 17.37
C HIS A 69 -0.08 10.22 18.14
N ASP A 70 0.00 10.15 19.47
CA ASP A 70 -1.10 9.76 20.39
C ASP A 70 -2.22 10.82 20.56
N GLY A 71 -2.53 11.58 19.51
CA GLY A 71 -3.67 12.50 19.47
C GLY A 71 -5.03 11.79 19.50
N HIS A 72 -6.11 12.58 19.56
CA HIS A 72 -7.49 12.10 19.44
C HIS A 72 -8.19 12.78 18.26
N PRO A 73 -8.29 12.14 17.08
CA PRO A 73 -7.79 10.81 16.73
C PRO A 73 -6.27 10.75 16.55
N ALA A 74 -5.69 9.56 16.67
CA ALA A 74 -4.26 9.35 16.43
C ALA A 74 -3.89 9.62 14.97
N THR A 75 -2.73 10.21 14.76
CA THR A 75 -2.16 10.50 13.44
C THR A 75 -0.85 9.75 13.24
N TYR A 76 -0.44 9.61 11.98
CA TYR A 76 0.76 8.90 11.51
C TYR A 76 1.53 9.77 10.54
#